data_AF-A0A1M7IAI4-F1
#
_entry.id   AF-A0A1M7IAI4-F1
#
_cell.length_a   1.000
_cell.length_b   1.000
_cell.length_c   1.000
_cell.angle_alpha   90.00
_cell.angle_beta   90.00
_cell.angle_gamma   90.00
#
_symmetry.space_group_name_H-M   'P 1'
#
loop_
_entity.id
_entity.type
_entity.pdbx_description
1 polymer ?
#
loop_
_entity_poly.entity_id
_entity_poly.type
_entity_poly.pdbx_seq_one_letter_code
_entity_poly.pdbx_strand_id
1 'polypeptide(L)'
;MAQPCPADPEESTPRHLTSAPDADAKPRKGRLHYRRLWLNRPGFHGRGHLLSEVHLDRNSDGVAIRAEFLLADCSRSVTIDFDMYENATAADRRNALRKARLLRESVNSFCDALEVAAAEYEADRAARRARRRPRRS
;
A
#
# COMPACT_ATOMS: atom_id res chain seq x y z
N MET A 1 14.47 -42.36 -30.36
CA MET A 1 15.53 -41.35 -30.40
C MET A 1 14.95 -40.11 -31.05
N ALA A 2 14.70 -39.05 -30.27
CA ALA A 2 14.12 -37.80 -30.76
C ALA A 2 15.19 -36.71 -30.66
N GLN A 3 15.45 -36.04 -31.79
CA GLN A 3 16.39 -34.93 -31.88
C GLN A 3 15.86 -33.68 -31.14
N PRO A 4 16.75 -32.80 -30.62
CA PRO A 4 16.35 -31.59 -29.92
C PRO A 4 16.00 -30.44 -30.89
N CYS A 5 15.01 -29.63 -30.51
CA CYS A 5 14.71 -28.35 -31.16
C CYS A 5 15.88 -27.36 -30.97
N PRO A 6 16.22 -26.54 -31.99
CA PRO A 6 17.21 -25.48 -31.87
C PRO A 6 16.68 -24.33 -31.01
N ALA A 7 17.58 -23.72 -30.24
CA ALA A 7 17.34 -22.48 -29.51
C ALA A 7 17.46 -21.30 -30.47
N ASP A 8 16.43 -20.45 -30.52
CA ASP A 8 16.52 -19.13 -31.14
C ASP A 8 17.31 -18.17 -30.23
N PRO A 9 18.27 -17.41 -30.78
CA PRO A 9 18.95 -16.34 -30.08
C PRO A 9 18.23 -15.00 -30.30
N GLU A 10 18.47 -14.11 -29.34
CA GLU A 10 18.33 -12.65 -29.39
C GLU A 10 17.06 -11.96 -28.84
N GLU A 11 17.38 -10.98 -27.98
CA GLU A 11 16.63 -9.77 -27.67
C GLU A 11 15.25 -9.88 -27.02
N SER A 12 15.26 -10.01 -25.69
CA SER A 12 14.33 -9.22 -24.88
C SER A 12 15.13 -8.33 -23.93
N THR A 13 15.38 -7.11 -24.38
CA THR A 13 15.79 -5.97 -23.55
C THR A 13 14.95 -5.95 -22.27
N PRO A 14 15.52 -5.78 -21.07
CA PRO A 14 14.73 -5.60 -19.87
C PRO A 14 13.96 -4.28 -20.05
N ARG A 15 12.66 -4.36 -20.32
CA ARG A 15 11.78 -3.21 -20.17
C ARG A 15 11.81 -2.85 -18.70
N HIS A 16 12.62 -1.86 -18.36
CA HIS A 16 12.47 -1.08 -17.16
C HIS A 16 11.00 -0.68 -17.07
N LEU A 17 10.25 -1.37 -16.21
CA LEU A 17 9.02 -0.89 -15.63
C LEU A 17 9.43 0.31 -14.77
N THR A 18 9.61 1.45 -15.42
CA THR A 18 9.60 2.74 -14.75
C THR A 18 8.25 2.84 -14.09
N SER A 19 8.27 2.69 -12.78
CA SER A 19 7.25 3.19 -11.87
C SER A 19 7.12 4.69 -12.11
N ALA A 20 6.37 5.07 -13.12
CA ALA A 20 5.92 6.44 -13.29
C ALA A 20 4.95 6.72 -12.12
N PRO A 21 5.25 7.65 -11.21
CA PRO A 21 4.16 8.25 -10.45
C PRO A 21 3.22 8.89 -11.47
N ASP A 22 1.90 8.84 -11.22
CA ASP A 22 0.89 9.60 -11.96
C ASP A 22 1.31 11.09 -11.99
N ALA A 23 2.12 11.48 -12.98
CA ALA A 23 2.72 12.81 -13.13
C ALA A 23 1.76 13.79 -13.83
N ASP A 24 0.58 13.32 -14.25
CA ASP A 24 -0.39 14.08 -15.05
C ASP A 24 -1.58 14.64 -14.24
N ALA A 25 -1.57 14.51 -12.92
CA ALA A 25 -2.54 15.24 -12.12
C ALA A 25 -2.12 16.72 -12.05
N LYS A 26 -2.66 17.56 -12.95
CA LYS A 26 -2.56 19.04 -12.87
C LYS A 26 -2.65 19.46 -11.39
N PRO A 27 -1.73 20.29 -10.88
CA PRO A 27 -1.77 20.71 -9.48
C PRO A 27 -3.09 21.44 -9.23
N ARG A 28 -4.03 20.77 -8.56
CA ARG A 28 -5.22 21.44 -8.02
C ARG A 28 -4.70 22.44 -7.00
N LYS A 29 -4.96 23.73 -7.21
CA LYS A 29 -4.64 24.79 -6.21
C LYS A 29 -5.12 24.30 -4.84
N GLY A 30 -4.26 24.35 -3.82
CA GLY A 30 -4.58 23.91 -2.46
C GLY A 30 -4.25 22.45 -2.13
N ARG A 31 -3.78 21.61 -3.06
CA ARG A 31 -3.32 20.25 -2.74
C ARG A 31 -2.00 20.30 -1.96
N LEU A 32 -2.01 19.81 -0.72
CA LEU A 32 -0.84 19.72 0.16
C LEU A 32 -0.14 18.36 0.07
N HIS A 33 -0.91 17.29 -0.12
CA HIS A 33 -0.38 15.93 -0.21
C HIS A 33 -1.20 15.14 -1.23
N TYR A 34 -0.52 14.34 -2.04
CA TYR A 34 -1.14 13.32 -2.88
C TYR A 34 -0.14 12.21 -3.08
N ARG A 35 -0.56 10.97 -2.78
CA ARG A 35 0.24 9.79 -3.03
C ARG A 35 -0.67 8.61 -3.35
N ARG A 36 -0.39 7.98 -4.48
CA ARG A 36 -0.99 6.72 -4.90
C ARG A 36 0.08 5.64 -4.92
N LEU A 37 -0.20 4.49 -4.32
CA LEU A 37 0.69 3.34 -4.29
C LEU A 37 -0.06 2.09 -4.78
N TRP A 38 0.60 1.30 -5.62
CA TRP A 38 0.15 -0.05 -5.96
C TRP A 38 0.76 -1.02 -4.93
N LEU A 39 -0.09 -1.82 -4.28
CA LEU A 39 0.33 -2.66 -3.16
C LEU A 39 0.95 -3.98 -3.62
N ASN A 40 0.49 -4.47 -4.77
CA ASN A 40 1.00 -5.70 -5.36
C ASN A 40 2.22 -5.41 -6.23
N ARG A 41 3.26 -6.24 -6.06
CA ARG A 41 4.39 -6.27 -7.01
C ARG A 41 3.93 -6.87 -8.35
N PRO A 42 4.64 -6.56 -9.45
CA PRO A 42 4.42 -7.26 -10.72
C PRO A 42 4.48 -8.79 -10.53
N GLY A 43 3.54 -9.52 -11.14
CA GLY A 43 3.44 -10.98 -11.03
C GLY A 43 2.52 -11.49 -9.91
N PHE A 44 2.03 -10.62 -9.02
CA PHE A 44 1.02 -10.97 -8.02
C PHE A 44 -0.36 -10.48 -8.46
N HIS A 45 -1.38 -11.35 -8.39
CA HIS A 45 -2.74 -11.00 -8.80
C HIS A 45 -3.40 -10.01 -7.81
N GLY A 46 -4.19 -9.08 -8.35
CA GLY A 46 -5.01 -8.13 -7.59
C GLY A 46 -4.69 -6.67 -7.93
N ARG A 47 -5.70 -5.81 -7.86
CA ARG A 47 -5.59 -4.36 -8.14
C ARG A 47 -5.47 -3.54 -6.84
N GLY A 48 -4.80 -4.11 -5.84
CA GLY A 48 -4.58 -3.50 -4.54
C GLY A 48 -3.87 -2.16 -4.69
N HIS A 49 -4.49 -1.09 -4.17
CA HIS A 49 -3.91 0.24 -4.17
C HIS A 49 -4.27 1.02 -2.92
N LEU A 50 -3.40 1.98 -2.60
CA LEU A 50 -3.59 2.98 -1.57
C LEU A 50 -3.61 4.34 -2.25
N LEU A 51 -4.54 5.19 -1.84
CA LEU A 51 -4.59 6.60 -2.17
C LEU A 51 -4.59 7.40 -0.87
N SER A 52 -3.76 8.43 -0.80
CA SER A 52 -3.75 9.36 0.33
C SER A 52 -3.65 10.77 -0.22
N GLU A 53 -4.56 11.63 0.21
CA GLU A 53 -4.59 13.02 -0.23
C GLU A 53 -4.96 13.99 0.89
N VAL A 54 -4.37 15.18 0.82
CA VAL A 54 -4.68 16.30 1.73
C VAL A 54 -4.78 17.57 0.91
N HIS A 55 -5.88 18.28 1.13
CA HIS A 55 -6.26 19.48 0.40
C HIS A 55 -6.66 20.59 1.38
N LEU A 56 -6.22 21.81 1.09
CA LEU A 56 -6.80 23.03 1.64
C LEU A 56 -7.90 23.50 0.72
N ASP A 57 -9.12 23.52 1.23
CA ASP A 57 -10.29 24.09 0.59
C ASP A 57 -10.45 25.53 1.10
N ARG A 58 -10.29 26.51 0.21
CA ARG A 58 -10.33 27.95 0.54
C ARG A 58 -11.51 28.58 -0.17
N ASN A 59 -12.53 28.96 0.60
CA ASN A 59 -13.75 29.57 0.09
C ASN A 59 -13.93 30.97 0.68
N SER A 60 -15.00 31.67 0.27
CA SER A 60 -15.37 32.97 0.87
C SER A 60 -15.56 32.90 2.38
N ASP A 61 -15.97 31.73 2.85
CA ASP A 61 -16.38 31.52 4.24
C ASP A 61 -15.15 31.25 5.12
N GLY A 62 -14.10 30.62 4.58
CA GLY A 62 -12.83 30.41 5.26
C GLY A 62 -12.01 29.25 4.69
N VAL A 63 -11.23 28.59 5.55
CA VAL A 63 -10.30 27.52 5.16
C VAL A 63 -10.63 26.21 5.88
N ALA A 64 -10.89 25.16 5.11
CA ALA A 64 -11.04 23.79 5.60
C ALA A 64 -9.89 22.89 5.09
N ILE A 65 -9.59 21.84 5.84
CA ILE A 65 -8.67 20.77 5.41
C ILE A 65 -9.53 19.57 5.04
N ARG A 66 -9.41 19.08 3.81
CA ARG A 66 -9.94 17.77 3.42
C ARG A 66 -8.81 16.76 3.37
N ALA A 67 -8.98 15.62 4.03
CA ALA A 67 -7.93 14.62 4.15
C ALA A 67 -8.53 13.22 4.04
N GLU A 68 -8.24 12.54 2.94
CA GLU A 68 -8.76 11.21 2.64
C GLU A 68 -7.62 10.19 2.61
N PHE A 69 -7.85 9.06 3.27
CA PHE A 69 -7.01 7.87 3.18
C PHE A 69 -7.84 6.69 2.72
N LEU A 70 -7.60 6.22 1.49
CA LEU A 70 -8.28 5.10 0.86
C LEU A 70 -7.34 3.92 0.68
N LEU A 71 -7.78 2.75 1.13
CA LEU A 71 -7.17 1.46 0.86
C LEU A 71 -8.19 0.59 0.13
N ALA A 72 -7.84 0.07 -1.04
CA ALA A 72 -8.74 -0.76 -1.84
C ALA A 72 -8.02 -1.96 -2.45
N ASP A 73 -8.72 -3.09 -2.54
CA ASP A 73 -8.32 -4.27 -3.30
C ASP A 73 -9.39 -4.66 -4.34
N CYS A 74 -9.31 -5.86 -4.90
CA CYS A 74 -10.26 -6.33 -5.93
C CYS A 74 -11.69 -6.55 -5.40
N SER A 75 -11.90 -6.60 -4.09
CA SER A 75 -13.17 -7.00 -3.47
C SER A 75 -13.64 -6.06 -2.35
N ARG A 76 -12.74 -5.25 -1.80
CA ARG A 76 -12.98 -4.45 -0.59
C ARG A 76 -12.32 -3.09 -0.69
N SER A 77 -12.90 -2.13 0.01
CA SER A 77 -12.30 -0.82 0.23
C SER A 77 -12.59 -0.32 1.64
N VAL A 78 -11.66 0.49 2.15
CA VAL A 78 -11.80 1.25 3.39
C VAL A 78 -11.34 2.67 3.12
N THR A 79 -12.20 3.63 3.43
CA THR A 79 -11.88 5.06 3.43
C THR A 79 -11.93 5.57 4.86
N ILE A 80 -10.94 6.39 5.23
CA ILE A 80 -10.88 7.07 6.52
C ILE A 80 -10.69 8.55 6.27
N ASP A 81 -11.64 9.34 6.78
CA ASP A 81 -11.63 10.80 6.64
C ASP A 81 -11.04 11.47 7.88
N PHE A 82 -10.15 12.43 7.63
CA PHE A 82 -9.50 13.26 8.65
C PHE A 82 -9.79 14.74 8.45
N ASP A 83 -10.94 15.04 7.83
CA ASP A 83 -11.38 16.40 7.53
C ASP A 83 -11.39 17.29 8.77
N MET A 84 -10.95 18.54 8.57
CA MET A 84 -11.05 19.60 9.57
C MET A 84 -11.82 20.75 8.95
N TYR A 85 -13.07 20.89 9.36
CA TYR A 85 -13.94 21.97 8.92
C TYR A 85 -13.48 23.31 9.50
N GLU A 86 -13.85 24.38 8.83
CA GLU A 86 -13.48 25.74 9.19
C GLU A 86 -13.92 26.11 10.62
N ASN A 87 -15.15 25.73 10.99
CA ASN A 87 -15.74 25.96 12.31
C ASN A 87 -15.28 24.96 13.39
N ALA A 88 -14.36 24.05 13.07
CA ALA A 88 -13.84 23.09 14.04
C ALA A 88 -13.13 23.81 15.19
N THR A 89 -13.31 23.32 16.42
CA THR A 89 -12.57 23.86 17.57
C THR A 89 -11.10 23.44 17.53
N ALA A 90 -10.27 24.09 18.34
CA ALA A 90 -8.89 23.65 18.52
C ALA A 90 -8.79 22.23 19.12
N ALA A 91 -9.80 21.79 19.87
CA ALA A 91 -9.87 20.42 20.38
C ALA A 91 -10.16 19.41 19.25
N ASP A 92 -11.09 19.74 18.35
CA ASP A 92 -11.44 18.88 17.21
C ASP A 92 -10.23 18.68 16.27
N ARG A 93 -9.51 19.77 15.96
CA ARG A 93 -8.27 19.68 15.16
C ARG A 93 -7.22 18.79 15.80
N ARG A 94 -7.01 18.93 17.12
CA ARG A 94 -6.07 18.06 17.87
C ARG A 94 -6.53 16.60 17.85
N ASN A 95 -7.83 16.34 17.95
CA ASN A 95 -8.38 15.00 17.90
C ASN A 95 -8.21 14.35 16.51
N ALA A 96 -8.47 15.09 15.43
CA ALA A 96 -8.25 14.60 14.06
C ALA A 96 -6.77 14.22 13.83
N LEU A 97 -5.83 15.07 14.25
CA LEU A 97 -4.40 14.77 14.20
C LEU A 97 -4.02 13.55 15.07
N ARG A 98 -4.64 13.39 16.25
CA ARG A 98 -4.44 12.22 17.12
C ARG A 98 -4.92 10.94 16.44
N LYS A 99 -6.09 10.94 15.79
CA LYS A 99 -6.61 9.78 15.05
C LYS A 99 -5.63 9.33 13.96
N ALA A 100 -5.10 10.27 13.18
CA ALA A 100 -4.13 9.96 12.13
C ALA A 100 -2.84 9.34 12.70
N ARG A 101 -2.35 9.86 13.83
CA ARG A 101 -1.17 9.30 14.53
C ARG A 101 -1.42 7.89 15.05
N LEU A 102 -2.58 7.65 15.66
CA LEU A 102 -2.96 6.33 16.18
C LEU A 102 -3.15 5.31 15.07
N LEU A 103 -3.73 5.70 13.93
CA LEU A 103 -3.83 4.83 12.76
C LEU A 103 -2.45 4.40 12.28
N ARG A 104 -1.53 5.36 12.12
CA ARG A 104 -0.15 5.07 11.71
C ARG A 104 0.54 4.09 12.67
N GLU A 105 0.44 4.35 13.97
CA GLU A 105 1.02 3.49 14.99
C GLU A 105 0.44 2.07 14.96
N SER A 106 -0.89 1.96 14.84
CA SER A 106 -1.59 0.68 14.78
C SER A 106 -1.21 -0.12 13.53
N VAL A 107 -1.12 0.53 12.36
CA VAL A 107 -0.69 -0.11 11.11
C VAL A 107 0.75 -0.61 11.20
N ASN A 108 1.66 0.20 11.76
CA ASN A 108 3.05 -0.22 11.94
C ASN A 108 3.15 -1.43 12.89
N SER A 109 2.50 -1.37 14.05
CA SER A 109 2.49 -2.49 15.00
C SER A 109 1.88 -3.76 14.40
N PHE A 110 0.84 -3.62 13.57
CA PHE A 110 0.27 -4.75 12.83
C PHE A 110 1.28 -5.35 11.83
N CYS A 111 2.01 -4.51 11.07
CA CYS A 111 3.05 -4.98 10.16
C CYS A 111 4.15 -5.76 10.91
N ASP A 112 4.65 -5.21 12.01
CA ASP A 112 5.68 -5.86 12.83
C ASP A 112 5.20 -7.24 13.32
N ALA A 113 3.95 -7.33 13.81
CA ALA A 113 3.37 -8.59 14.26
C ALA A 113 3.17 -9.59 13.11
N LEU A 114 2.77 -9.12 11.93
CA LEU A 114 2.58 -9.97 10.75
C LEU A 114 3.92 -10.55 10.25
N GLU A 115 4.99 -9.78 10.29
CA GLU A 115 6.33 -10.23 9.94
C GLU A 115 6.83 -11.34 10.87
N VAL A 116 6.63 -11.17 12.19
CA VAL A 116 6.94 -12.21 13.18
C VAL A 116 6.15 -13.49 12.89
N ALA A 117 4.85 -13.38 12.69
CA ALA A 117 3.99 -14.54 12.41
C ALA A 117 4.38 -15.26 11.11
N ALA A 118 4.78 -14.52 10.07
CA ALA A 118 5.24 -15.11 8.82
C ALA A 118 6.56 -15.90 9.00
N ALA A 119 7.48 -15.40 9.81
CA ALA A 119 8.72 -16.09 10.13
C ALA A 119 8.48 -17.40 10.90
N GLU A 120 7.58 -17.37 11.89
CA GLU A 120 7.17 -18.56 12.66
C GLU A 120 6.53 -19.63 11.76
N TYR A 121 5.65 -19.22 10.85
CA TYR A 121 4.99 -20.12 9.91
C TYR A 121 6.00 -20.87 9.02
N GLU A 122 6.98 -20.17 8.46
CA GLU A 122 8.01 -20.80 7.62
C GLU A 122 8.92 -21.74 8.43
N ALA A 123 9.23 -21.40 9.69
CA ALA A 123 9.99 -22.27 10.59
C ALA A 123 9.24 -23.59 10.89
N ASP A 124 7.96 -23.52 11.23
CA ASP A 124 7.11 -24.71 11.45
C ASP A 124 7.00 -25.56 10.18
N ARG A 125 6.79 -24.91 9.03
CA ARG A 125 6.74 -25.58 7.73
C ARG A 125 8.04 -26.33 7.41
N ALA A 126 9.19 -25.73 7.66
CA ALA A 126 10.50 -26.36 7.48
C ALA A 126 10.70 -27.55 8.42
N ALA A 127 10.34 -27.41 9.70
CA ALA A 127 10.42 -28.48 10.68
C ALA A 127 9.54 -29.69 10.30
N ARG A 128 8.31 -29.45 9.81
CA ARG A 128 7.42 -30.50 9.31
C ARG A 128 7.99 -31.23 8.10
N ARG A 129 8.64 -30.51 7.18
CA ARG A 129 9.33 -31.12 6.02
C ARG A 129 10.50 -31.99 6.43
N ALA A 130 11.30 -31.55 7.41
CA ALA A 130 12.43 -32.33 7.93
C ALA A 130 11.99 -33.65 8.57
N ARG A 131 10.89 -33.62 9.36
CA ARG A 131 10.32 -34.83 9.99
C ARG A 131 9.75 -35.83 8.98
N ARG A 132 9.31 -35.37 7.80
CA ARG A 132 8.71 -36.20 6.74
C ARG A 132 9.73 -36.89 5.83
N ARG A 133 11.03 -36.55 5.91
CA ARG A 133 12.06 -37.24 5.11
C ARG A 133 12.27 -38.67 5.66
N PRO A 134 12.00 -39.73 4.89
CA PRO A 134 12.23 -41.10 5.37
C PRO A 134 13.71 -41.29 5.67
N ARG A 135 14.02 -41.92 6.82
CA ARG A 135 15.37 -42.41 7.10
C ARG A 135 15.72 -43.41 6.01
N ARG A 136 16.60 -43.05 5.09
CA ARG A 136 17.22 -44.00 4.17
C ARG A 136 17.91 -45.07 5.03
N SER A 137 17.34 -46.27 5.02
CA SER A 137 17.93 -47.52 5.49
C SER A 137 18.94 -48.03 4.46
#